data_AF-A0A383C863-F1
#
_entry.id   AF-A0A383C863-F1
#
_cell.length_a   1.000
_cell.length_b   1.000
_cell.length_c   1.000
_cell.angle_alpha   90.00
_cell.angle_beta   90.00
_cell.angle_gamma   90.00
#
_symmetry.space_group_name_H-M   'P 1'
#
loop_
_entity.id
_entity.type
_entity.pdbx_description
1 polymer ?
#
loop_
_entity_poly.entity_id
_entity_poly.type
_entity_poly.pdbx_seq_one_letter_code
_entity_poly.pdbx_strand_id
1 'polypeptide(L)'
;MKIVVDAMGGDYAPKAVVEGVVMAVKECNVQITLIGLSGLIEAELSKFEDWAEFPIEIVHAEDVVEMHEAPSKVLRSKKKSSIKVGLDLVKSGHASAFVSAGNTGAVLAFATFTLRLLKGVDRPAIAIQLPTLKGYSILLDAGANVDCKSVQLFQFGIMGHSFSKYIHGKV
;
A
#
# COMPACT_ATOMS: atom_id res chain seq x y z
N MET A 1 -14.22 5.11 6.73
CA MET A 1 -12.98 4.30 6.66
C MET A 1 -11.84 5.24 6.29
N LYS A 2 -10.68 5.13 6.95
CA LYS A 2 -9.52 6.00 6.70
C LYS A 2 -8.39 5.19 6.07
N ILE A 3 -7.87 5.64 4.93
CA ILE A 3 -6.83 4.97 4.16
C ILE A 3 -5.62 5.88 4.09
N VAL A 4 -4.44 5.33 4.33
CA VAL A 4 -3.17 6.06 4.17
C VAL A 4 -2.59 5.74 2.80
N VAL A 5 -2.13 6.76 2.10
CA VAL A 5 -1.56 6.64 0.77
C VAL A 5 -0.19 7.28 0.77
N ASP A 6 0.83 6.53 0.39
CA ASP A 6 2.16 7.05 0.11
C ASP A 6 2.13 7.88 -1.18
N ALA A 7 2.20 9.20 -1.02
CA ALA A 7 2.13 10.14 -2.13
C ALA A 7 3.40 10.14 -2.98
N MET A 8 4.51 9.58 -2.48
CA MET A 8 5.83 9.70 -3.12
C MET A 8 6.21 8.46 -3.92
N GLY A 9 5.45 7.36 -3.79
CA GLY A 9 5.70 6.12 -4.50
C GLY A 9 5.13 6.14 -5.91
N GLY A 10 5.98 5.80 -6.89
CA GLY A 10 5.59 5.58 -8.29
C GLY A 10 6.26 6.54 -9.28
N ASP A 11 6.30 6.16 -10.56
CA ASP A 11 7.07 6.87 -11.59
C ASP A 11 6.58 8.31 -11.85
N TYR A 12 5.30 8.56 -11.60
CA TYR A 12 4.65 9.87 -11.80
C TYR A 12 4.21 10.52 -10.48
N ALA A 13 4.83 10.11 -9.36
CA ALA A 13 4.55 10.68 -8.05
C ALA A 13 5.13 12.10 -7.90
N PRO A 14 4.49 12.99 -7.11
CA PRO A 14 3.21 12.77 -6.42
C PRO A 14 1.97 13.01 -7.28
N LYS A 15 2.12 13.60 -8.48
CA LYS A 15 1.01 14.03 -9.34
C LYS A 15 -0.05 12.95 -9.57
N ALA A 16 0.33 11.80 -10.11
CA ALA A 16 -0.63 10.74 -10.44
C ALA A 16 -1.32 10.15 -9.20
N VAL A 17 -0.61 10.10 -8.07
CA VAL A 17 -1.17 9.62 -6.80
C VAL A 17 -2.19 10.61 -6.26
N VAL A 18 -1.88 11.91 -6.28
CA VAL A 18 -2.79 12.98 -5.86
C VAL A 18 -4.05 13.01 -6.74
N GLU A 19 -3.89 12.92 -8.06
CA GLU A 19 -5.02 12.80 -9.02
C GLU A 19 -5.94 11.63 -8.64
N GLY A 20 -5.38 10.43 -8.44
CA GLY A 20 -6.15 9.25 -8.05
C GLY A 20 -6.84 9.39 -6.68
N VAL A 21 -6.20 10.07 -5.72
CA VAL A 21 -6.80 10.35 -4.40
C VAL A 21 -7.97 11.31 -4.51
N VAL A 22 -7.85 12.39 -5.30
CA VAL A 22 -8.94 13.33 -5.55
C VAL A 22 -10.12 12.64 -6.22
N MET A 23 -9.88 11.76 -7.19
CA MET A 23 -10.94 10.94 -7.79
C MET A 23 -11.59 10.03 -6.74
N ALA A 24 -10.79 9.34 -5.92
CA ALA A 24 -11.29 8.41 -4.91
C ALA A 24 -12.17 9.09 -3.85
N VAL A 25 -11.81 10.28 -3.36
CA VAL A 25 -12.65 10.99 -2.36
C VAL A 25 -13.94 11.56 -2.95
N LYS A 26 -13.98 11.82 -4.26
CA LYS A 26 -15.19 12.28 -4.97
C LYS A 26 -16.15 11.13 -5.25
N GLU A 27 -15.63 9.96 -5.61
CA GLU A 27 -16.43 8.80 -6.02
C GLU A 27 -16.77 7.88 -4.84
N CYS A 28 -15.90 7.83 -3.82
CA CYS A 28 -16.03 6.92 -2.70
C CYS A 28 -16.17 7.71 -1.38
N ASN A 29 -16.95 7.17 -0.45
CA ASN A 29 -17.05 7.70 0.92
C ASN A 29 -15.85 7.26 1.78
N VAL A 30 -14.67 7.78 1.47
CA VAL A 30 -13.40 7.47 2.14
C VAL A 30 -12.68 8.73 2.60
N GLN A 31 -11.99 8.61 3.74
CA GLN A 31 -11.05 9.64 4.20
C GLN A 31 -9.64 9.18 3.85
N ILE A 32 -8.80 10.08 3.32
CA ILE A 32 -7.46 9.74 2.86
C ILE A 32 -6.41 10.57 3.59
N THR A 33 -5.33 9.94 4.03
CA THR A 33 -4.13 10.65 4.51
C THR A 33 -3.00 10.43 3.51
N LEU A 34 -2.56 11.51 2.86
CA LEU A 34 -1.40 11.53 1.97
C LEU A 34 -0.12 11.71 2.78
N ILE A 35 0.83 10.78 2.62
CA ILE A 35 2.13 10.83 3.31
C ILE A 35 3.24 11.18 2.32
N GLY A 36 4.08 12.15 2.65
CA GLY A 36 5.23 12.48 1.83
C GLY A 36 5.78 13.88 2.06
N LEU A 37 6.47 14.41 1.06
CA LEU A 37 6.97 15.78 1.08
C LEU A 37 5.80 16.75 0.94
N SER A 38 5.30 17.26 2.08
CA SER A 38 4.06 18.06 2.16
C SER A 38 3.99 19.19 1.13
N GLY A 39 5.07 19.95 0.94
CA GLY A 39 5.08 21.04 -0.04
C GLY A 39 4.83 20.60 -1.48
N LEU A 40 5.30 19.40 -1.88
CA LEU A 40 5.02 18.85 -3.21
C LEU A 40 3.57 18.34 -3.32
N ILE A 41 3.05 17.77 -2.24
CA ILE A 41 1.66 17.28 -2.17
C ILE A 41 0.69 18.46 -2.25
N GLU A 42 0.92 19.50 -1.45
CA GLU A 42 0.12 20.74 -1.42
C GLU A 42 0.13 21.43 -2.79
N ALA A 43 1.28 21.49 -3.45
CA ALA A 43 1.40 22.06 -4.79
C ALA A 43 0.55 21.30 -5.82
N GLU A 44 0.51 19.97 -5.77
CA GLU A 44 -0.35 19.19 -6.67
C GLU A 44 -1.83 19.31 -6.31
N LEU A 45 -2.20 19.30 -5.03
CA LEU A 45 -3.58 19.46 -4.58
C LEU A 45 -4.15 20.85 -4.94
N SER A 46 -3.33 21.89 -4.89
CA SER A 46 -3.74 23.26 -5.21
C SER A 46 -4.25 23.46 -6.64
N LYS A 47 -4.00 22.50 -7.54
CA LYS A 47 -4.49 22.50 -8.92
C LYS A 47 -5.96 22.08 -9.04
N PHE A 48 -6.55 21.54 -7.98
CA PHE A 48 -7.96 21.14 -7.94
C PHE A 48 -8.77 22.18 -7.17
N GLU A 49 -9.85 22.64 -7.79
CA GLU A 49 -10.83 23.48 -7.11
C GLU A 49 -11.41 22.74 -5.89
N ASP A 50 -11.64 23.47 -4.81
CA ASP A 50 -12.23 23.00 -3.55
C ASP A 50 -11.48 21.86 -2.85
N TRP A 51 -10.20 21.64 -3.16
CA TRP A 51 -9.44 20.54 -2.55
C TRP A 51 -9.39 20.62 -1.01
N ALA A 52 -9.48 21.83 -0.46
CA ALA A 52 -9.52 22.08 0.98
C ALA A 52 -10.79 21.56 1.67
N GLU A 53 -11.87 21.31 0.91
CA GLU A 53 -13.10 20.71 1.41
C GLU A 53 -13.09 19.18 1.35
N PHE A 54 -12.13 18.60 0.61
CA PHE A 54 -12.02 17.16 0.50
C PHE A 54 -11.56 16.54 1.82
N PRO A 55 -11.99 15.30 2.15
CA PRO A 55 -11.57 14.59 3.35
C PRO A 55 -10.14 14.03 3.22
N ILE A 56 -9.18 14.93 2.93
CA ILE A 56 -7.77 14.64 2.70
C ILE A 56 -6.95 15.32 3.79
N GLU A 57 -6.12 14.53 4.47
CA GLU A 57 -5.11 15.02 5.41
C GLU A 57 -3.72 14.83 4.80
N ILE A 58 -2.80 15.75 5.06
CA ILE A 58 -1.40 15.65 4.65
C ILE A 58 -0.54 15.42 5.89
N VAL A 59 0.28 14.36 5.88
CA VAL A 59 1.28 14.12 6.91
C VAL A 59 2.66 14.15 6.25
N HIS A 60 3.52 15.02 6.77
CA HIS A 60 4.88 15.16 6.27
C HIS A 60 5.72 13.92 6.59
N ALA A 61 6.52 13.47 5.64
CA ALA A 61 7.58 12.49 5.84
C ALA A 61 8.91 13.05 5.30
N GLU A 62 9.98 12.86 6.07
CA GLU A 62 11.31 13.43 5.78
C GLU A 62 12.03 12.67 4.67
N ASP A 63 11.78 11.36 4.55
CA ASP A 63 12.43 10.51 3.56
C ASP A 63 11.45 9.99 2.50
N VAL A 64 11.99 9.68 1.32
CA VAL A 64 11.30 8.95 0.24
C VAL A 64 12.12 7.72 -0.10
N VAL A 65 11.49 6.56 -0.34
CA VAL A 65 12.20 5.37 -0.82
C VAL A 65 12.21 5.39 -2.35
N GLU A 66 13.40 5.46 -2.94
CA GLU A 66 13.57 5.49 -4.38
C GLU A 66 13.46 4.09 -4.98
N MET A 67 13.01 4.01 -6.24
CA MET A 67 12.75 2.72 -6.91
C MET A 67 13.99 1.82 -7.04
N HIS A 68 15.19 2.41 -7.13
CA HIS A 68 16.45 1.68 -7.29
C HIS A 68 17.08 1.24 -5.95
N GLU A 69 16.50 1.61 -4.81
CA GLU A 69 17.08 1.30 -3.52
C GLU A 69 16.82 -0.14 -3.08
N ALA A 70 17.84 -0.75 -2.47
CA ALA A 70 17.71 -2.08 -1.91
C ALA A 70 16.82 -2.07 -0.64
N PRO A 71 15.76 -2.90 -0.57
CA PRO A 71 14.83 -2.95 0.56
C PRO A 71 15.51 -3.12 1.93
N SER A 72 16.54 -3.97 1.98
CA SER A 72 17.30 -4.28 3.21
C SER A 72 18.04 -3.06 3.79
N LYS A 73 18.49 -2.15 2.92
CA LYS A 73 19.18 -0.92 3.32
C LYS A 73 18.18 0.10 3.84
N VAL A 74 17.12 0.37 3.06
CA VAL A 74 16.13 1.41 3.40
C VAL A 74 15.38 1.10 4.69
N LEU A 75 15.13 -0.17 4.99
CA LEU A 75 14.51 -0.61 6.25
C LEU A 75 15.29 -0.13 7.48
N ARG A 76 16.62 0.00 7.38
CA ARG A 76 17.49 0.46 8.47
C ARG A 76 17.69 1.97 8.47
N SER A 77 17.84 2.56 7.28
CA SER A 77 18.23 3.97 7.14
C SER A 77 17.06 4.95 7.05
N LYS A 78 15.96 4.60 6.38
CA LYS A 78 14.84 5.51 6.06
C LYS A 78 13.64 5.30 7.00
N LYS A 79 13.90 5.46 8.30
CA LYS A 79 12.88 5.25 9.36
C LYS A 79 11.79 6.31 9.38
N LYS A 80 11.97 7.42 8.66
CA LYS A 80 10.99 8.49 8.49
C LYS A 80 10.51 8.60 7.04
N SER A 81 10.57 7.49 6.30
CA SER A 81 10.02 7.43 4.94
C SER A 81 8.51 7.51 4.92
N SER A 82 7.95 8.02 3.82
CA SER A 82 6.49 8.02 3.58
C SER A 82 5.86 6.64 3.81
N ILE A 83 6.52 5.58 3.34
CA ILE A 83 6.12 4.19 3.57
C ILE A 83 6.09 3.85 5.07
N LYS A 84 7.17 4.15 5.82
CA LYS A 84 7.25 3.81 7.24
C LYS A 84 6.25 4.60 8.07
N VAL A 85 6.16 5.91 7.85
CA VAL A 85 5.21 6.80 8.54
C VAL A 85 3.79 6.34 8.28
N GLY A 86 3.44 6.01 7.04
CA GLY A 86 2.10 5.55 6.71
C GLY A 86 1.74 4.21 7.36
N LEU A 87 2.67 3.25 7.39
CA LEU A 87 2.47 1.98 8.07
C LEU A 87 2.37 2.12 9.60
N ASP A 88 3.05 3.11 10.20
CA ASP A 88 2.92 3.42 11.63
C ASP A 88 1.53 3.94 11.99
N LEU A 89 0.92 4.76 11.12
CA LEU A 89 -0.45 5.22 11.28
C LEU A 89 -1.43 4.04 11.27
N VAL A 90 -1.25 3.07 10.36
CA VAL A 90 -2.04 1.83 10.36
C VAL A 90 -1.78 1.03 11.63
N LYS A 91 -0.52 0.86 12.04
CA LYS A 91 -0.16 0.08 13.23
C LYS A 91 -0.77 0.65 14.53
N SER A 92 -0.84 1.96 14.63
CA SER A 92 -1.39 2.70 15.77
C SER A 92 -2.91 2.85 15.73
N GLY A 93 -3.58 2.34 14.68
CA GLY A 93 -5.03 2.37 14.56
C GLY A 93 -5.61 3.68 14.04
N HIS A 94 -4.77 4.62 13.59
CA HIS A 94 -5.21 5.88 12.98
C HIS A 94 -5.76 5.68 11.56
N ALA A 95 -5.46 4.55 10.91
CA ALA A 95 -5.98 4.18 9.60
C ALA A 95 -6.21 2.67 9.48
N SER A 96 -7.07 2.29 8.54
CA SER A 96 -7.48 0.91 8.30
C SER A 96 -6.63 0.18 7.26
N ALA A 97 -6.00 0.93 6.35
CA ALA A 97 -5.23 0.38 5.24
C ALA A 97 -4.12 1.35 4.80
N PHE A 98 -3.12 0.80 4.11
CA PHE A 98 -2.02 1.54 3.49
C PHE A 98 -1.89 1.16 2.01
N VAL A 99 -1.66 2.14 1.14
CA VAL A 99 -1.48 1.97 -0.31
C VAL A 99 -0.22 2.71 -0.76
N SER A 100 0.58 2.08 -1.62
CA SER A 100 1.76 2.70 -2.24
C SER A 100 1.98 2.11 -3.63
N ALA A 101 2.37 2.96 -4.58
CA ALA A 101 2.89 2.55 -5.89
C ALA A 101 4.44 2.58 -5.94
N GLY A 102 5.10 2.68 -4.78
CA GLY A 102 6.55 2.69 -4.65
C GLY A 102 7.18 1.31 -4.73
N ASN A 103 8.45 1.22 -4.30
CA ASN A 103 9.24 -0.01 -4.40
C ASN A 103 8.57 -1.17 -3.64
N THR A 104 8.10 -2.19 -4.38
CA THR A 104 7.37 -3.35 -3.84
C THR A 104 8.12 -4.06 -2.72
N GLY A 105 9.43 -4.26 -2.89
CA GLY A 105 10.27 -4.92 -1.88
C GLY A 105 10.37 -4.11 -0.59
N ALA A 106 10.48 -2.79 -0.69
CA ALA A 106 10.49 -1.89 0.46
C ALA A 106 9.13 -1.88 1.18
N VAL A 107 8.03 -1.78 0.43
CA VAL A 107 6.67 -1.85 0.99
C VAL A 107 6.47 -3.17 1.74
N LEU A 108 6.79 -4.30 1.11
CA LEU A 108 6.69 -5.62 1.73
C LEU A 108 7.55 -5.72 3.01
N ALA A 109 8.80 -5.25 2.96
CA ALA A 109 9.71 -5.29 4.10
C ALA A 109 9.23 -4.44 5.27
N PHE A 110 8.86 -3.17 5.01
CA PHE A 110 8.35 -2.27 6.04
C PHE A 110 7.02 -2.75 6.61
N ALA A 111 6.10 -3.24 5.78
CA ALA A 111 4.80 -3.74 6.23
C ALA A 111 4.97 -4.99 7.11
N THR A 112 5.81 -5.93 6.70
CA THR A 112 6.09 -7.15 7.47
C THR A 112 6.70 -6.83 8.83
N PHE A 113 7.67 -5.91 8.88
CA PHE A 113 8.33 -5.54 10.12
C PHE A 113 7.43 -4.73 11.06
N THR A 114 6.62 -3.83 10.52
CA THR A 114 5.81 -2.87 11.29
C THR A 114 4.47 -3.48 11.72
N LEU A 115 3.72 -4.06 10.78
CA LEU A 115 2.38 -4.60 11.05
C LEU A 115 2.45 -5.98 11.70
N ARG A 116 3.47 -6.78 11.35
CA ARG A 116 3.63 -8.21 11.64
C ARG A 116 2.61 -9.08 10.92
N LEU A 117 2.92 -10.37 10.80
CA LEU A 117 2.04 -11.34 10.18
C LEU A 117 0.88 -11.70 11.12
N LEU A 118 -0.23 -12.13 10.51
CA LEU A 118 -1.33 -12.75 11.25
C LEU A 118 -0.84 -14.03 11.93
N LYS A 119 -1.41 -14.33 13.11
CA LYS A 119 -1.08 -15.54 13.86
C LYS A 119 -1.34 -16.77 12.99
N GLY A 120 -0.32 -17.61 12.84
CA GLY A 120 -0.39 -18.84 12.04
C GLY A 120 0.02 -18.68 10.58
N VAL A 121 0.28 -17.45 10.10
CA VAL A 121 0.88 -17.20 8.78
C VAL A 121 2.39 -17.17 8.92
N ASP A 122 3.09 -18.06 8.21
CA ASP A 122 4.55 -18.19 8.29
C ASP A 122 5.27 -17.12 7.47
N ARG A 123 4.74 -16.80 6.28
CA ARG A 123 5.28 -15.76 5.39
C ARG A 123 4.18 -14.95 4.72
N PRO A 124 4.41 -13.65 4.44
CA PRO A 124 3.51 -12.88 3.60
C PRO A 124 3.60 -13.37 2.15
N ALA A 125 2.59 -13.07 1.34
CA ALA A 125 2.57 -13.35 -0.09
C ALA A 125 2.01 -12.15 -0.85
N ILE A 126 2.47 -11.96 -2.08
CA ILE A 126 1.90 -10.97 -2.99
C ILE A 126 0.77 -11.65 -3.77
N ALA A 127 -0.43 -11.09 -3.66
CA ALA A 127 -1.60 -11.50 -4.41
C ALA A 127 -1.75 -10.62 -5.65
N ILE A 128 -1.93 -11.23 -6.83
CA ILE A 128 -2.26 -10.52 -8.07
C ILE A 128 -3.57 -11.09 -8.62
N GLN A 129 -4.51 -10.21 -8.96
CA GLN A 129 -5.69 -10.57 -9.71
C GLN A 129 -5.37 -10.56 -11.21
N LEU A 130 -5.45 -11.72 -11.85
CA LEU A 130 -5.21 -11.89 -13.27
C LEU A 130 -6.53 -12.03 -14.03
N PRO A 131 -6.71 -11.34 -15.17
CA PRO A 131 -7.86 -11.57 -16.04
C PRO A 131 -7.76 -12.94 -16.73
N THR A 132 -8.92 -13.54 -16.99
CA THR A 132 -9.08 -14.79 -17.73
C THR A 132 -10.27 -14.66 -18.68
N LEU A 133 -10.41 -15.58 -19.65
CA LEU A 133 -11.56 -15.59 -20.57
C LEU A 133 -12.92 -15.68 -19.87
N LYS A 134 -12.97 -16.16 -18.62
CA LYS A 134 -14.21 -16.40 -17.86
C LYS A 134 -14.36 -15.51 -16.62
N GLY A 135 -13.49 -14.51 -16.44
CA GLY A 135 -13.46 -13.67 -15.23
C GLY A 135 -12.03 -13.45 -14.75
N TYR A 136 -11.73 -13.80 -13.51
CA TYR A 136 -10.43 -13.55 -12.90
C TYR A 136 -9.91 -14.77 -12.14
N SER A 137 -8.59 -14.87 -12.00
CA SER A 137 -7.90 -15.78 -11.09
C SER A 137 -7.01 -15.00 -10.13
N ILE A 138 -6.75 -15.55 -8.95
CA ILE A 138 -5.82 -14.97 -7.98
C ILE A 138 -4.52 -15.77 -8.03
N LEU A 139 -3.42 -15.12 -8.42
CA LEU A 139 -2.07 -15.65 -8.34
C LEU A 139 -1.47 -15.26 -6.98
N LEU A 140 -1.00 -16.26 -6.23
CA LEU A 140 -0.42 -16.08 -4.90
C LEU A 140 0.51 -17.27 -4.62
N ASP A 141 1.81 -17.11 -4.39
CA ASP A 141 2.60 -15.88 -4.29
C ASP A 141 3.18 -15.41 -5.64
N ALA A 142 3.17 -14.10 -5.89
CA ALA A 142 3.66 -13.47 -7.13
C ALA A 142 5.03 -12.79 -6.99
N GLY A 143 5.80 -13.10 -5.94
CA GLY A 143 7.19 -12.67 -5.82
C GLY A 143 7.60 -12.12 -4.46
N ALA A 144 6.81 -12.33 -3.41
CA ALA A 144 7.24 -12.02 -2.04
C ALA A 144 8.36 -12.97 -1.58
N ASN A 145 8.31 -14.22 -2.04
CA ASN A 145 9.20 -15.29 -1.62
C ASN A 145 9.85 -15.95 -2.84
N VAL A 146 11.16 -16.15 -2.75
CA VAL A 146 11.94 -16.91 -3.74
C VAL A 146 11.76 -18.41 -3.52
N ASP A 147 11.85 -18.84 -2.25
CA ASP A 147 11.70 -20.25 -1.86
C ASP A 147 10.51 -20.42 -0.93
N CYS A 148 9.68 -21.44 -1.22
CA CYS A 148 8.50 -21.77 -0.43
C CYS A 148 8.52 -23.23 0.04
N LYS A 149 8.18 -23.46 1.30
CA LYS A 149 7.88 -24.79 1.85
C LYS A 149 6.44 -25.19 1.51
N SER A 150 6.15 -26.49 1.48
CA SER A 150 4.80 -27.01 1.24
C SER A 150 3.73 -26.41 2.18
N VAL A 151 4.07 -26.22 3.45
CA VAL A 151 3.18 -25.59 4.45
C VAL A 151 2.84 -24.14 4.10
N GLN A 152 3.78 -23.38 3.52
CA GLN A 152 3.55 -21.99 3.11
C GLN A 152 2.62 -21.96 1.89
N LEU A 153 2.84 -22.84 0.91
CA LEU A 153 1.94 -22.97 -0.25
C LEU A 153 0.50 -23.33 0.17
N PHE A 154 0.35 -24.18 1.18
CA PHE A 154 -0.97 -24.48 1.75
C PHE A 154 -1.62 -23.24 2.39
N GLN A 155 -0.87 -22.49 3.20
CA GLN A 155 -1.35 -21.23 3.80
C GLN A 155 -1.72 -20.20 2.73
N PHE A 156 -0.95 -20.12 1.65
CA PHE A 156 -1.19 -19.25 0.51
C PHE A 156 -2.52 -19.58 -0.16
N GLY A 157 -2.83 -20.87 -0.36
CA GLY A 157 -4.14 -21.31 -0.85
C GLY A 157 -5.31 -20.85 0.04
N ILE A 158 -5.17 -20.95 1.37
CA ILE A 158 -6.19 -20.49 2.33
C ILE A 158 -6.38 -18.97 2.26
N MET A 159 -5.27 -18.21 2.21
CA MET A 159 -5.32 -16.75 2.10
C MET A 159 -5.96 -16.32 0.78
N GLY A 160 -5.58 -16.95 -0.34
CA GLY A 160 -6.16 -16.69 -1.66
C GLY A 160 -7.65 -17.01 -1.73
N HIS A 161 -8.08 -18.15 -1.16
CA HIS A 161 -9.50 -18.49 -1.04
C HIS A 161 -10.27 -17.43 -0.24
N SER A 162 -9.72 -17.01 0.90
CA SER A 162 -10.33 -15.98 1.74
C SER A 162 -10.45 -14.65 0.98
N PHE A 163 -9.38 -14.22 0.31
CA PHE A 163 -9.38 -13.01 -0.51
C PHE A 163 -10.45 -13.07 -1.61
N SER A 164 -10.51 -14.15 -2.39
CA SER A 164 -11.50 -14.33 -3.45
C SER A 164 -12.93 -14.30 -2.91
N LYS A 165 -13.17 -14.96 -1.77
CA LYS A 165 -14.48 -14.98 -1.12
C LYS A 165 -14.95 -13.59 -0.70
N TYR A 166 -14.09 -12.81 -0.04
CA TYR A 166 -14.48 -11.49 0.48
C TYR A 166 -14.52 -10.40 -0.59
N ILE A 167 -13.64 -10.44 -1.59
CA ILE A 167 -13.54 -9.39 -2.62
C ILE A 167 -14.42 -9.68 -3.83
N HIS A 168 -14.57 -10.95 -4.23
CA HIS A 168 -15.31 -11.33 -5.44
C HIS A 168 -16.60 -12.10 -5.17
N GLY A 169 -16.86 -12.51 -3.92
CA GLY A 169 -18.03 -13.34 -3.58
C GLY A 169 -17.99 -14.74 -4.20
N LYS A 170 -16.82 -15.20 -4.69
CA LYS A 170 -16.65 -16.48 -5.37
C LYS A 170 -15.68 -17.39 -4.61
N VAL A 171 -16.03 -18.68 -4.58
CA VAL A 171 -15.21 -19.80 -4.06
C VAL A 171 -14.62 -20.58 -5.22
#